data_AF-A0A376MHG7-F1
#
_entry.id   AF-A0A376MHG7-F1
#
_cell.length_a   1.000
_cell.length_b   1.000
_cell.length_c   1.000
_cell.angle_alpha   90.00
_cell.angle_beta   90.00
_cell.angle_gamma   90.00
#
_symmetry.space_group_name_H-M   'P 1'
#
loop_
_entity.id
_entity.type
_entity.pdbx_description
1 polymer ?
#
loop_
_entity_poly.entity_id
_entity_poly.type
_entity_poly.pdbx_seq_one_letter_code
_entity_poly.pdbx_strand_id
1 'polypeptide(L)' 'MQTEHVILLNAQGVPTGTLEKYAAHTADTLLHLAFLQLAV' A
#
# COMPACT_ATOMS: atom_id res chain seq x y z
N MET A 1 -4.47 19.95 -1.06
CA MET A 1 -4.92 18.57 -0.79
C MET A 1 -3.69 17.77 -0.41
N GLN A 2 -3.72 17.05 0.70
CA GLN A 2 -2.57 16.25 1.13
C GLN A 2 -2.63 14.90 0.39
N THR A 3 -1.52 14.50 -0.22
CA THR A 3 -1.46 13.27 -1.02
C THR A 3 -0.98 12.11 -0.14
N GLU A 4 -1.83 11.12 0.06
CA GLU A 4 -1.48 9.89 0.80
C GLU A 4 -0.73 8.91 -0.12
N HIS A 5 0.24 8.18 0.43
CA HIS A 5 1.00 7.17 -0.30
C HIS A 5 0.99 5.84 0.45
N VAL A 6 0.95 4.73 -0.29
CA VAL A 6 1.15 3.37 0.24
C VAL A 6 2.62 2.97 0.14
N ILE A 7 3.04 2.03 0.97
CA ILE A 7 4.38 1.43 0.92
C ILE A 7 4.32 0.15 0.11
N LEU A 8 5.00 0.10 -1.04
CA LEU A 8 5.09 -1.09 -1.88
C LEU A 8 6.01 -2.13 -1.24
N LEU A 9 5.64 -3.40 -1.37
CA LEU A 9 6.40 -4.55 -0.87
C LEU A 9 6.75 -5.49 -2.02
N ASN A 10 7.89 -6.16 -1.92
CA ASN A 10 8.14 -7.36 -2.73
C ASN A 10 7.45 -8.60 -2.13
N ALA A 11 7.56 -9.74 -2.82
CA ALA A 11 6.95 -11.00 -2.40
C ALA A 11 7.44 -11.51 -1.03
N GLN A 12 8.59 -11.02 -0.54
CA GLN A 12 9.16 -11.35 0.77
C GLN A 12 8.72 -10.37 1.88
N GLY A 13 7.88 -9.39 1.56
CA GLY A 13 7.42 -8.36 2.50
C GLY A 13 8.44 -7.24 2.76
N VAL A 14 9.49 -7.12 1.93
CA VAL A 14 10.49 -6.05 2.05
C VAL A 14 10.01 -4.79 1.31
N PRO A 15 10.10 -3.60 1.92
CA PRO A 15 9.75 -2.35 1.26
C PRO A 15 10.59 -2.10 0.00
N THR A 16 9.93 -1.71 -1.10
CA THR A 16 10.59 -1.43 -2.40
C THR A 16 10.35 -0.01 -2.91
N GLY A 17 9.36 0.71 -2.36
CA GLY A 17 9.05 2.08 -2.78
C GLY A 17 7.72 2.57 -2.23
N THR A 18 7.23 3.68 -2.79
CA THR A 18 5.91 4.25 -2.48
C THR A 18 5.13 4.51 -3.76
N LEU A 19 3.80 4.52 -3.63
CA LEU A 19 2.88 4.88 -4.72
C LEU A 19 1.73 5.69 -4.14
N GLU A 20 1.20 6.64 -4.92
CA GLU A 20 0.03 7.42 -4.50
C GLU A 20 -1.15 6.47 -4.22
N LYS A 21 -1.88 6.70 -3.13
CA LYS A 21 -2.91 5.79 -2.61
C LYS A 21 -3.97 5.47 -3.64
N TYR A 22 -4.55 6.43 -4.34
CA TYR A 22 -5.61 6.15 -5.33
C TYR A 22 -5.04 5.50 -6.60
N ALA A 23 -3.86 5.92 -7.06
CA ALA A 23 -3.17 5.31 -8.20
C ALA A 23 -2.76 3.85 -7.94
N ALA A 24 -2.53 3.46 -6.68
CA ALA A 24 -2.18 2.09 -6.31
C ALA A 24 -3.35 1.11 -6.41
N HIS A 25 -4.60 1.56 -6.26
CA HIS A 25 -5.78 0.71 -6.19
C HIS A 25 -6.50 0.62 -7.54
N THR A 26 -6.00 -0.25 -8.40
CA THR A 26 -6.59 -0.58 -9.72
C THR A 26 -6.86 -2.09 -9.83
N ALA A 27 -7.30 -2.57 -11.00
CA ALA A 27 -7.38 -4.01 -11.26
C ALA A 27 -6.02 -4.73 -11.12
N ASP A 28 -4.92 -4.00 -11.32
CA ASP A 28 -3.54 -4.47 -11.23
C ASP A 28 -2.83 -3.92 -9.97
N THR A 29 -3.54 -3.91 -8.82
CA THR A 29 -3.01 -3.40 -7.55
C THR A 29 -1.71 -4.10 -7.15
N LEU A 30 -0.64 -3.33 -6.98
CA LEU A 30 0.64 -3.84 -6.50
C LEU A 30 0.59 -4.18 -5.00
N LEU A 31 1.39 -5.18 -4.59
CA LEU A 31 1.50 -5.57 -3.19
C LEU A 31 2.00 -4.39 -2.34
N HIS A 32 1.25 -4.04 -1.31
CA HIS A 32 1.58 -2.94 -0.42
C HIS A 32 1.16 -3.23 1.02
N LEU A 33 1.77 -2.50 1.97
CA LEU A 33 1.52 -2.65 3.39
C LEU A 33 0.12 -2.11 3.75
N ALA A 34 -0.66 -2.90 4.48
CA ALA A 34 -1.94 -2.51 5.06
C ALA A 34 -2.08 -3.09 6.48
N PHE A 35 -2.94 -2.50 7.29
CA PHE A 35 -3.29 -3.04 8.60
C PHE A 35 -4.80 -2.97 8.81
N LEU A 36 -5.31 -3.90 9.62
CA LEU A 36 -6.68 -3.90 10.10
C LEU A 36 -6.65 -3.93 11.63
N GLN A 37 -7.32 -2.98 12.28
CA GLN A 37 -7.52 -3.03 13.72
C GLN A 37 -8.84 -3.73 14.02
N LEU A 38 -8.78 -4.85 14.75
CA LEU A 38 -9.96 -5.46 15.35
C LEU A 38 -10.18 -4.81 16.71
N ALA A 39 -11.29 -4.11 16.89
CA ALA A 39 -11.69 -3.65 18.23
C ALA A 39 -12.15 -4.87 19.04
N VAL A 40 -11.54 -5.06 20.21
CA VAL A 40 -11.97 -6.04 21.24
C VAL A 40 -13.10 -5.46 22.06
#